data_AF-A0A3R6MCQ8-F1
#
_entry.id   AF-A0A3R6MCQ8-F1
#
_cell.length_a   1.000
_cell.length_b   1.000
_cell.length_c   1.000
_cell.angle_alpha   90.00
_cell.angle_beta   90.00
_cell.angle_gamma   90.00
#
_symmetry.space_group_name_H-M   'P 1'
#
loop_
_entity.id
_entity.type
_entity.pdbx_description
1 polymer ?
#
loop_
_entity_poly.entity_id
_entity_poly.type
_entity_poly.pdbx_seq_one_letter_code
_entity_poly.pdbx_strand_id
1 'polypeptide(L)'
;MKMFKKLMAIALAGVMALAVLTGCGSSLNGKELIKQMNDQLTYTSMVDPSFKNYKEFKADKEMDAKAETIAKKVAEKAKTQAEIVTVLKSDDVKNILVGKDDTNIYEVSYVKSVSFGSKYYQTNKDMVDLQVIDENATSHFDITAQVGREVKDAVVGVGFADATVGGSVYTIVVMKVPTQKIA
;
A
#
# COMPACT_ATOMS: atom_id res chain seq x y z
N MET A 1 -7.09 50.92 0.37
CA MET A 1 -7.19 49.60 -0.30
C MET A 1 -5.82 48.93 -0.51
N LYS A 2 -5.06 48.62 0.55
CA LYS A 2 -3.73 47.97 0.41
C LYS A 2 -3.47 46.78 1.34
N MET A 3 -4.32 46.54 2.34
CA MET A 3 -4.10 45.50 3.35
C MET A 3 -5.05 44.29 3.21
N PHE A 4 -6.21 44.44 2.56
CA PHE A 4 -7.17 43.34 2.36
C PHE A 4 -6.83 42.36 1.24
N LYS A 5 -5.92 42.72 0.33
CA LYS A 5 -5.49 41.82 -0.76
C LYS A 5 -4.44 40.80 -0.32
N LYS A 6 -3.76 41.00 0.82
CA LYS A 6 -2.73 40.07 1.32
C LYS A 6 -3.29 38.90 2.13
N LEU A 7 -4.48 39.03 2.72
CA LEU A 7 -5.10 37.94 3.49
C LEU A 7 -5.78 36.88 2.61
N MET A 8 -6.30 37.26 1.43
CA MET A 8 -6.87 36.28 0.49
C MET A 8 -5.81 35.37 -0.16
N ALA A 9 -4.56 35.82 -0.28
CA ALA A 9 -3.47 34.99 -0.82
C ALA A 9 -2.94 33.96 0.19
N ILE A 10 -3.11 34.20 1.50
CA ILE A 10 -2.60 33.31 2.56
C ILE A 10 -3.62 32.22 2.91
N ALA A 11 -4.92 32.47 2.71
CA ALA A 11 -5.96 31.46 2.95
C ALA A 11 -5.95 30.30 1.93
N LEU A 12 -5.44 30.50 0.71
CA LEU A 12 -5.50 29.46 -0.34
C LEU A 12 -4.29 28.51 -0.33
N ALA A 13 -3.15 28.93 0.22
CA ALA A 13 -1.97 28.08 0.37
C ALA A 13 -1.89 27.38 1.74
N GLY A 14 -2.65 27.84 2.75
CA GLY A 14 -2.59 27.31 4.11
C GLY A 14 -3.41 26.03 4.35
N VAL A 15 -4.44 25.76 3.53
CA VAL A 15 -5.34 24.61 3.76
C VAL A 15 -4.75 23.29 3.23
N MET A 16 -3.87 23.33 2.23
CA MET A 16 -3.17 22.11 1.79
C MET A 16 -2.06 21.67 2.75
N ALA A 17 -1.47 22.60 3.52
CA ALA A 17 -0.42 22.25 4.48
C ALA A 17 -0.98 21.69 5.80
N LEU A 18 -2.19 22.11 6.22
CA LEU A 18 -2.77 21.64 7.49
C LEU A 18 -3.32 20.20 7.43
N ALA A 19 -3.67 19.69 6.23
CA ALA A 19 -4.07 18.29 6.07
C ALA A 19 -2.89 17.30 6.11
N VAL A 20 -1.66 17.78 5.93
CA VAL A 20 -0.42 16.97 6.00
C VAL A 20 0.12 16.92 7.44
N LEU A 21 -0.37 17.78 8.33
CA LEU A 21 0.15 17.94 9.69
C LEU A 21 -0.68 17.23 10.78
N THR A 22 -1.71 16.46 10.40
CA THR A 22 -2.46 15.63 11.34
C THR A 22 -2.01 14.17 11.26
N GLY A 23 -1.00 13.85 12.07
CA GLY A 23 -0.84 12.51 12.64
C GLY A 23 0.15 11.61 11.93
N CYS A 24 1.00 10.98 12.73
CA CYS A 24 1.86 9.83 12.39
C CYS A 24 1.01 8.56 12.13
N GLY A 25 -0.03 8.69 11.31
CA GLY A 25 -0.86 7.62 10.77
C GLY A 25 -0.96 7.84 9.26
N SER A 26 -0.84 6.77 8.48
CA SER A 26 -0.87 6.81 7.02
C SER A 26 -1.96 7.75 6.48
N SER A 27 -1.70 8.43 5.37
CA SER A 27 -2.72 9.21 4.65
C SER A 27 -3.92 8.38 4.16
N LEU A 28 -3.75 7.04 4.17
CA LEU A 28 -4.77 6.02 4.02
C LEU A 28 -5.39 5.61 5.36
N ASN A 29 -6.69 5.30 5.36
CA ASN A 29 -7.36 4.64 6.48
C ASN A 29 -7.09 3.12 6.44
N GLY A 30 -5.90 2.69 6.86
CA GLY A 30 -5.48 1.28 6.78
C GLY A 30 -6.44 0.27 7.41
N LYS A 31 -7.13 0.65 8.50
CA LYS A 31 -8.13 -0.21 9.14
C LYS A 31 -9.36 -0.43 8.25
N GLU A 32 -9.85 0.62 7.60
CA GLU A 32 -10.99 0.51 6.70
C GLU A 32 -10.60 -0.22 5.40
N LEU A 33 -9.40 0.06 4.88
CA LEU A 33 -8.84 -0.63 3.74
C LEU A 33 -8.74 -2.15 3.96
N ILE A 34 -8.28 -2.60 5.13
CA ILE A 34 -8.24 -4.04 5.44
C ILE A 34 -9.65 -4.64 5.47
N LYS A 35 -10.67 -3.93 5.97
CA LYS A 35 -12.05 -4.44 5.89
C LYS A 35 -12.50 -4.55 4.44
N GLN A 36 -12.22 -3.54 3.62
CA GLN A 36 -12.54 -3.56 2.19
C GLN A 36 -11.79 -4.66 1.44
N MET A 37 -10.53 -4.95 1.78
CA MET A 37 -9.81 -6.10 1.23
C MET A 37 -10.52 -7.43 1.56
N ASN A 38 -11.11 -7.56 2.75
CA ASN A 38 -11.89 -8.74 3.13
C ASN A 38 -13.27 -8.80 2.44
N ASP A 39 -13.94 -7.66 2.27
CA ASP A 39 -15.18 -7.58 1.50
C ASP A 39 -14.93 -7.91 0.01
N GLN A 40 -13.84 -7.37 -0.55
CA GLN A 40 -13.36 -7.67 -1.89
C GLN A 40 -13.00 -9.15 -2.03
N LEU A 41 -12.31 -9.74 -1.05
CA LEU A 41 -12.01 -11.17 -1.04
C LEU A 41 -13.30 -12.01 -1.08
N THR A 42 -14.30 -11.62 -0.29
CA THR A 42 -15.62 -12.28 -0.29
C THR A 42 -16.24 -12.22 -1.68
N TYR A 43 -16.32 -11.03 -2.27
CA TYR A 43 -16.85 -10.82 -3.61
C TYR A 43 -16.07 -11.61 -4.67
N THR A 44 -14.74 -11.51 -4.70
CA THR A 44 -13.89 -12.17 -5.69
C THR A 44 -14.00 -13.69 -5.57
N SER A 45 -14.10 -14.24 -4.35
CA SER A 45 -14.28 -15.69 -4.13
C SER A 45 -15.59 -16.26 -4.68
N MET A 46 -16.59 -15.40 -4.93
CA MET A 46 -17.86 -15.80 -5.58
C MET A 46 -17.69 -16.01 -7.09
N VAL A 47 -16.75 -15.28 -7.72
CA VAL A 47 -16.53 -15.30 -9.17
C VAL A 47 -15.29 -16.12 -9.57
N ASP A 48 -14.29 -16.21 -8.70
CA ASP A 48 -13.08 -16.99 -8.90
C ASP A 48 -12.81 -17.88 -7.66
N PRO A 49 -13.04 -19.20 -7.77
CA PRO A 49 -12.83 -20.14 -6.67
C PRO A 49 -11.39 -20.18 -6.14
N SER A 50 -10.39 -19.76 -6.91
CA SER A 50 -8.99 -19.75 -6.45
C SER A 50 -8.77 -18.82 -5.26
N PHE A 51 -9.61 -17.79 -5.09
CA PHE A 51 -9.54 -16.88 -3.96
C PHE A 51 -10.02 -17.49 -2.65
N LYS A 52 -10.68 -18.65 -2.67
CA LYS A 52 -11.02 -19.40 -1.44
C LYS A 52 -9.79 -19.92 -0.69
N ASN A 53 -8.63 -19.92 -1.34
CA ASN A 53 -7.35 -20.24 -0.71
C ASN A 53 -6.83 -19.12 0.21
N TYR A 54 -7.45 -17.94 0.18
CA TYR A 54 -7.20 -16.86 1.12
C TYR A 54 -8.32 -16.85 2.16
N LYS A 55 -7.94 -16.78 3.43
CA LYS A 55 -8.86 -16.76 4.55
C LYS A 55 -9.30 -15.35 4.90
N GLU A 56 -8.34 -14.45 5.11
CA GLU A 56 -8.59 -13.06 5.48
C GLU A 56 -7.32 -12.21 5.33
N PHE A 57 -7.51 -10.89 5.28
CA PHE A 57 -6.47 -9.89 5.42
C PHE A 57 -6.49 -9.32 6.85
N LYS A 58 -5.32 -9.16 7.47
CA LYS A 58 -5.18 -8.56 8.80
C LYS A 58 -4.00 -7.61 8.88
N ALA A 59 -4.07 -6.65 9.80
CA ALA A 59 -2.91 -5.81 10.13
C ALA A 59 -1.77 -6.68 10.69
N ASP A 60 -0.55 -6.44 10.22
CA ASP A 60 0.66 -7.14 10.65
C ASP A 60 1.77 -6.12 10.92
N LYS A 61 2.19 -6.03 12.19
CA LYS A 61 3.24 -5.09 12.63
C LYS A 61 4.59 -5.35 11.97
N GLU A 62 4.86 -6.60 11.58
CA GLU A 62 6.07 -6.93 10.83
C GLU A 62 6.01 -6.30 9.43
N MET A 63 4.82 -6.30 8.82
CA MET A 63 4.62 -5.68 7.50
C MET A 63 4.65 -4.16 7.59
N ASP A 64 4.17 -3.56 8.69
CA ASP A 64 4.34 -2.12 8.93
C ASP A 64 5.84 -1.75 8.97
N ALA A 65 6.65 -2.51 9.72
CA ALA A 65 8.09 -2.26 9.79
C ALA A 65 8.80 -2.42 8.43
N LYS A 66 8.40 -3.41 7.62
CA LYS A 66 8.90 -3.59 6.25
C LYS A 66 8.44 -2.44 5.35
N ALA A 67 7.17 -2.04 5.43
CA ALA A 67 6.63 -0.92 4.68
C ALA A 67 7.37 0.38 5.03
N GLU A 68 7.64 0.66 6.30
CA GLU A 68 8.42 1.83 6.74
C GLU A 68 9.83 1.84 6.14
N THR A 69 10.49 0.69 6.13
CA THR A 69 11.84 0.55 5.57
C THR A 69 11.83 0.79 4.06
N ILE A 70 10.84 0.25 3.36
CA ILE A 70 10.67 0.44 1.91
C ILE A 70 10.28 1.90 1.61
N ALA A 71 9.42 2.51 2.41
CA ALA A 71 8.99 3.91 2.24
C ALA A 71 10.16 4.88 2.36
N LYS A 72 11.05 4.70 3.35
CA LYS A 72 12.31 5.46 3.46
C LYS A 72 13.14 5.33 2.20
N LYS A 73 13.28 4.11 1.70
CA LYS A 73 14.06 3.82 0.50
C LYS A 73 13.46 4.39 -0.78
N VAL A 74 12.13 4.41 -0.89
CA VAL A 74 11.40 5.08 -1.96
C VAL A 74 11.64 6.59 -1.89
N ALA A 75 11.52 7.21 -0.71
CA ALA A 75 11.76 8.63 -0.52
C ALA A 75 13.22 9.05 -0.84
N GLU A 76 14.20 8.16 -0.58
CA GLU A 76 15.61 8.39 -0.90
C GLU A 76 15.93 8.25 -2.39
N LYS A 77 15.36 7.25 -3.07
CA LYS A 77 15.76 6.85 -4.43
C LYS A 77 14.84 7.34 -5.53
N ALA A 78 13.56 7.60 -5.26
CA ALA A 78 12.60 8.04 -6.25
C ALA A 78 12.37 9.56 -6.18
N LYS A 79 12.33 10.21 -7.33
CA LYS A 79 11.94 11.61 -7.52
C LYS A 79 10.60 11.75 -8.23
N THR A 80 10.20 10.72 -8.97
CA THR A 80 8.96 10.64 -9.73
C THR A 80 8.18 9.36 -9.40
N GLN A 81 6.90 9.33 -9.74
CA GLN A 81 6.07 8.13 -9.57
C GLN A 81 6.60 6.92 -10.34
N ALA A 82 7.10 7.12 -11.56
CA ALA A 82 7.65 6.02 -12.36
C ALA A 82 8.86 5.36 -11.67
N GLU A 83 9.68 6.15 -11.00
CA GLU A 83 10.84 5.66 -10.25
C GLU A 83 10.42 4.90 -8.98
N ILE A 84 9.23 5.18 -8.39
CA ILE A 84 8.69 4.36 -7.28
C ILE A 84 8.57 2.91 -7.75
N VAL A 85 7.98 2.67 -8.92
CA VAL A 85 7.84 1.32 -9.49
C VAL A 85 9.20 0.65 -9.66
N THR A 86 10.21 1.39 -10.16
CA THR A 86 11.58 0.88 -10.30
C THR A 86 12.19 0.51 -8.94
N VAL A 87 11.99 1.33 -7.90
CA VAL A 87 12.48 1.04 -6.55
C VAL A 87 11.78 -0.19 -5.98
N LEU A 88 10.46 -0.29 -6.11
CA LEU A 88 9.68 -1.43 -5.60
C LEU A 88 10.07 -2.75 -6.25
N LYS A 89 10.54 -2.75 -7.51
CA LYS A 89 11.02 -3.94 -8.23
C LYS A 89 12.48 -4.31 -7.94
N SER A 90 13.21 -3.48 -7.20
CA SER A 90 14.66 -3.66 -7.00
C SER A 90 15.00 -4.84 -6.07
N ASP A 91 16.18 -5.42 -6.26
CA ASP A 91 16.72 -6.48 -5.39
C ASP A 91 16.83 -6.03 -3.93
N ASP A 92 17.09 -4.75 -3.69
CA ASP A 92 17.10 -4.21 -2.34
C ASP A 92 15.74 -4.37 -1.63
N VAL A 93 14.62 -4.14 -2.35
CA VAL A 93 13.27 -4.33 -1.79
C VAL A 93 12.99 -5.82 -1.61
N LYS A 94 13.40 -6.64 -2.57
CA LYS A 94 13.36 -8.10 -2.43
C LYS A 94 14.08 -8.57 -1.16
N ASN A 95 15.27 -8.05 -0.88
CA ASN A 95 16.08 -8.42 0.29
C ASN A 95 15.49 -7.90 1.63
N ILE A 96 14.67 -6.85 1.61
CA ILE A 96 13.91 -6.40 2.79
C ILE A 96 12.74 -7.34 3.07
N LEU A 97 12.06 -7.79 2.02
CA LEU A 97 10.85 -8.59 2.11
C LEU A 97 11.15 -10.06 2.36
N VAL A 98 11.96 -10.66 1.48
CA VAL A 98 12.26 -12.09 1.41
C VAL A 98 13.52 -12.37 2.21
N GLY A 99 13.35 -12.94 3.40
CA GLY A 99 14.46 -13.43 4.20
C GLY A 99 15.13 -14.65 3.56
N LYS A 100 16.28 -15.05 4.12
CA LYS A 100 16.90 -16.33 3.75
C LYS A 100 15.94 -17.47 4.11
N ASP A 101 15.75 -18.41 3.17
CA ASP A 101 14.88 -19.57 3.32
C ASP A 101 13.39 -19.22 3.54
N ASP A 102 12.98 -17.98 3.23
CA ASP A 102 11.60 -17.54 3.35
C ASP A 102 10.73 -18.18 2.25
N THR A 103 9.62 -18.77 2.66
CA THR A 103 8.70 -19.47 1.77
C THR A 103 7.46 -18.65 1.44
N ASN A 104 7.30 -17.47 2.03
CA ASN A 104 6.13 -16.63 1.79
C ASN A 104 6.26 -15.87 0.46
N ILE A 105 5.12 -15.46 -0.07
CA ILE A 105 5.06 -14.50 -1.17
C ILE A 105 4.80 -13.14 -0.56
N TYR A 106 5.52 -12.13 -1.01
CA TYR A 106 5.28 -10.75 -0.62
C TYR A 106 4.78 -9.95 -1.80
N GLU A 107 3.77 -9.12 -1.58
CA GLU A 107 3.34 -8.12 -2.55
C GLU A 107 3.64 -6.75 -1.97
N VAL A 108 4.23 -5.88 -2.79
CA VAL A 108 4.46 -4.49 -2.45
C VAL A 108 3.77 -3.62 -3.50
N SER A 109 3.05 -2.61 -3.03
CA SER A 109 2.32 -1.68 -3.88
C SER A 109 2.45 -0.26 -3.35
N TYR A 110 1.87 0.68 -4.07
CA TYR A 110 1.78 2.06 -3.66
C TYR A 110 0.50 2.72 -4.19
N VAL A 111 0.02 3.70 -3.46
CA VAL A 111 -1.07 4.59 -3.90
C VAL A 111 -0.73 6.02 -3.55
N LYS A 112 -1.06 6.93 -4.46
CA LYS A 112 -0.85 8.37 -4.27
C LYS A 112 -1.96 8.94 -3.42
N SER A 113 -1.61 9.72 -2.40
CA SER A 113 -2.60 10.50 -1.66
C SER A 113 -3.16 11.62 -2.55
N VAL A 114 -4.44 11.53 -2.88
CA VAL A 114 -5.15 12.48 -3.73
C VAL A 114 -6.46 12.92 -3.09
N SER A 115 -6.88 14.15 -3.36
CA SER A 115 -8.20 14.65 -2.96
C SER A 115 -9.09 14.75 -4.19
N PHE A 116 -10.27 14.15 -4.11
CA PHE A 116 -11.26 14.21 -5.18
C PHE A 116 -12.21 15.39 -4.99
N GLY A 117 -12.60 16.04 -6.09
CA GLY A 117 -13.54 17.17 -6.05
C GLY A 117 -15.01 16.77 -5.99
N SER A 118 -15.37 15.56 -6.47
CA SER A 118 -16.76 15.10 -6.47
C SER A 118 -17.12 14.37 -5.19
N LYS A 119 -18.37 14.53 -4.74
CA LYS A 119 -18.89 13.82 -3.56
C LYS A 119 -18.78 12.31 -3.70
N TYR A 120 -19.04 11.77 -4.90
CA TYR A 120 -18.97 10.33 -5.14
C TYR A 120 -17.58 9.75 -4.90
N TYR A 121 -16.54 10.36 -5.47
CA TYR A 121 -15.17 9.88 -5.31
C TYR A 121 -14.60 10.15 -3.92
N GLN A 122 -15.07 11.19 -3.23
CA GLN A 122 -14.76 11.39 -1.82
C GLN A 122 -15.38 10.28 -0.94
N THR A 123 -16.66 9.94 -1.17
CA THR A 123 -17.35 8.89 -0.41
C THR A 123 -16.74 7.51 -0.64
N ASN A 124 -16.32 7.20 -1.87
CA ASN A 124 -15.82 5.88 -2.25
C ASN A 124 -14.29 5.86 -2.43
N LYS A 125 -13.57 6.76 -1.75
CA LYS A 125 -12.12 6.92 -1.93
C LYS A 125 -11.36 5.64 -1.64
N ASP A 126 -11.70 4.96 -0.55
CA ASP A 126 -10.96 3.76 -0.11
C ASP A 126 -11.05 2.62 -1.16
N MET A 127 -12.17 2.49 -1.87
CA MET A 127 -12.33 1.53 -2.98
C MET A 127 -11.44 1.88 -4.17
N VAL A 128 -11.30 3.17 -4.48
CA VAL A 128 -10.40 3.64 -5.53
C VAL A 128 -8.94 3.40 -5.14
N ASP A 129 -8.60 3.66 -3.87
CA ASP A 129 -7.26 3.39 -3.36
C ASP A 129 -6.95 1.89 -3.43
N LEU A 130 -7.90 1.02 -3.07
CA LEU A 130 -7.75 -0.43 -3.17
C LEU A 130 -7.52 -0.88 -4.63
N GLN A 131 -8.29 -0.37 -5.58
CA GLN A 131 -8.07 -0.66 -7.00
C GLN A 131 -6.66 -0.26 -7.45
N VAL A 132 -6.18 0.92 -7.05
CA VAL A 132 -4.84 1.39 -7.41
C VAL A 132 -3.76 0.52 -6.74
N ILE A 133 -3.99 0.06 -5.51
CA ILE A 133 -3.09 -0.87 -4.81
C ILE A 133 -2.99 -2.18 -5.60
N ASP A 134 -4.09 -2.74 -6.06
CA ASP A 134 -4.09 -3.97 -6.84
C ASP A 134 -3.37 -3.79 -8.18
N GLU A 135 -3.62 -2.69 -8.89
CA GLU A 135 -3.01 -2.39 -10.19
C GLU A 135 -1.48 -2.16 -10.11
N ASN A 136 -1.00 -1.62 -8.99
CA ASN A 136 0.41 -1.31 -8.78
C ASN A 136 1.21 -2.43 -8.09
N ALA A 137 0.57 -3.52 -7.73
CA ALA A 137 1.20 -4.59 -6.97
C ALA A 137 2.40 -5.22 -7.70
N THR A 138 3.46 -5.48 -6.96
CA THR A 138 4.66 -6.18 -7.42
C THR A 138 4.98 -7.30 -6.45
N SER A 139 5.12 -8.53 -6.96
CA SER A 139 5.43 -9.70 -6.15
C SER A 139 6.94 -9.91 -5.96
N HIS A 140 7.32 -10.32 -4.75
CA HIS A 140 8.67 -10.70 -4.35
C HIS A 140 8.63 -12.03 -3.62
N PHE A 141 9.40 -13.00 -4.10
CA PHE A 141 9.55 -14.31 -3.48
C PHE A 141 10.82 -14.99 -4.00
N ASP A 142 11.26 -16.04 -3.30
CA ASP A 142 12.24 -16.98 -3.82
C ASP A 142 11.51 -18.06 -4.64
N ILE A 143 11.72 -18.06 -5.95
CA ILE A 143 11.09 -19.01 -6.87
C ILE A 143 11.44 -20.46 -6.54
N THR A 144 12.63 -20.71 -6.02
CA THR A 144 13.06 -22.06 -5.65
C THR A 144 12.36 -22.54 -4.37
N ALA A 145 12.09 -21.62 -3.44
CA ALA A 145 11.34 -21.91 -2.21
C ALA A 145 9.84 -22.16 -2.46
N GLN A 146 9.29 -21.72 -3.61
CA GLN A 146 7.89 -21.94 -3.98
C GLN A 146 7.62 -23.32 -4.59
N VAL A 147 8.66 -24.07 -4.97
CA VAL A 147 8.47 -25.39 -5.58
C VAL A 147 7.80 -26.34 -4.60
N GLY A 148 6.67 -26.93 -5.00
CA GLY A 148 5.89 -27.85 -4.17
C GLY A 148 5.11 -27.17 -3.05
N ARG A 149 4.85 -25.86 -3.17
CA ARG A 149 4.05 -25.09 -2.22
C ARG A 149 2.81 -24.50 -2.87
N GLU A 150 1.80 -24.27 -2.06
CA GLU A 150 0.54 -23.62 -2.44
C GLU A 150 0.13 -22.57 -1.42
N VAL A 151 -0.65 -21.59 -1.87
CA VAL A 151 -1.43 -20.73 -0.99
C VAL A 151 -2.70 -21.48 -0.64
N LYS A 152 -3.01 -21.62 0.64
CA LYS A 152 -4.24 -22.26 1.12
C LYS A 152 -4.53 -21.86 2.56
N ASP A 153 -5.79 -21.54 2.84
CA ASP A 153 -6.28 -20.97 4.11
C ASP A 153 -5.42 -19.79 4.62
N ALA A 154 -4.89 -18.99 3.69
CA ALA A 154 -3.86 -18.00 3.98
C ALA A 154 -4.43 -16.77 4.71
N VAL A 155 -3.86 -16.46 5.87
CA VAL A 155 -4.10 -15.20 6.56
C VAL A 155 -3.04 -14.20 6.12
N VAL A 156 -3.43 -13.27 5.26
CA VAL A 156 -2.54 -12.28 4.66
C VAL A 156 -2.24 -11.17 5.66
N GLY A 157 -0.97 -10.98 5.99
CA GLY A 157 -0.53 -9.86 6.82
C GLY A 157 -0.35 -8.61 5.98
N VAL A 158 -0.89 -7.47 6.41
CA VAL A 158 -0.86 -6.19 5.68
C VAL A 158 -0.23 -5.11 6.55
N GLY A 159 0.64 -4.31 5.96
CA GLY A 159 1.23 -3.14 6.61
C GLY A 159 1.37 -1.94 5.68
N PHE A 160 1.45 -0.76 6.28
CA PHE A 160 1.37 0.53 5.59
C PHE A 160 2.45 1.49 6.06
N ALA A 161 3.01 2.28 5.15
CA ALA A 161 3.87 3.40 5.50
C ALA A 161 3.88 4.48 4.43
N ASP A 162 3.99 5.74 4.84
CA ASP A 162 4.02 6.86 3.90
C ASP A 162 5.44 7.23 3.45
N ALA A 163 5.57 7.57 2.17
CA ALA A 163 6.76 8.11 1.54
C ALA A 163 6.42 9.43 0.85
N THR A 164 7.32 10.41 0.91
CA THR A 164 7.19 11.65 0.14
C THR A 164 8.11 11.61 -1.07
N VAL A 165 7.54 11.71 -2.27
CA VAL A 165 8.27 11.69 -3.56
C VAL A 165 7.80 12.85 -4.41
N GLY A 166 8.72 13.69 -4.87
CA GLY A 166 8.39 14.83 -5.75
C GLY A 166 7.35 15.80 -5.16
N GLY A 167 7.32 15.95 -3.83
CA GLY A 167 6.35 16.79 -3.12
C GLY A 167 4.94 16.20 -2.98
N SER A 168 4.73 14.96 -3.41
CA SER A 168 3.49 14.21 -3.18
C SER A 168 3.69 13.11 -2.14
N VAL A 169 2.66 12.83 -1.35
CA VAL A 169 2.64 11.71 -0.42
C VAL A 169 2.11 10.47 -1.13
N TYR A 170 2.81 9.36 -0.95
CA TYR A 170 2.42 8.02 -1.40
C TYR A 170 2.41 7.11 -0.20
N THR A 171 1.42 6.22 -0.11
CA THR A 171 1.42 5.16 0.89
C THR A 171 1.90 3.87 0.24
N ILE A 172 2.97 3.31 0.79
CA ILE A 172 3.48 1.98 0.46
C ILE A 172 2.67 0.95 1.24
N VAL A 173 2.23 -0.09 0.53
CA VAL A 173 1.48 -1.21 1.10
C VAL A 173 2.31 -2.46 0.94
N VAL A 174 2.49 -3.22 2.01
CA VAL A 174 3.18 -4.51 2.00
C VAL A 174 2.24 -5.60 2.47
N MET A 175 2.10 -6.66 1.68
CA MET A 175 1.30 -7.82 1.99
C MET A 175 2.19 -9.07 2.04
N LYS A 176 2.06 -9.87 3.09
CA LYS A 176 2.68 -11.19 3.23
C LYS A 176 1.61 -12.25 3.05
N VAL A 177 1.76 -13.06 2.01
CA VAL A 177 0.90 -14.18 1.67
C VAL A 177 1.61 -15.47 2.10
N PRO A 178 1.15 -16.13 3.18
CA PRO A 178 1.73 -17.39 3.61
C PRO A 178 1.48 -18.50 2.59
N THR A 179 2.48 -19.37 2.43
CA THR A 179 2.36 -20.59 1.63
C THR A 179 2.62 -21.82 2.50
N GLN A 180 2.13 -22.98 2.09
CA GLN A 180 2.37 -24.26 2.75
C GLN A 180 2.75 -25.33 1.74
N LYS A 181 3.37 -26.43 2.20
CA LYS A 181 3.69 -27.56 1.33
C LYS A 181 2.39 -28.20 0.82
N ILE A 182 2.38 -28.60 -0.45
CA ILE A 182 1.31 -29.41 -1.00
C ILE A 182 1.32 -30.76 -0.27
N ALA A 183 0.15 -31.18 0.23
CA ALA A 183 -0.04 -32.42 0.97
C ALA A 183 -0.07 -33.65 0.05
#